data_AF-S4RNQ2-F1
#
_entry.id   AF-S4RNQ2-F1
#
_cell.length_a   1.000
_cell.length_b   1.000
_cell.length_c   1.000
_cell.angle_alpha   90.00
_cell.angle_beta   90.00
_cell.angle_gamma   90.00
#
_symmetry.space_group_name_H-M   'P 1'
#
loop_
_entity.id
_entity.type
_entity.pdbx_description
1 polymer ?
#
loop_
_entity_poly.entity_id
_entity_poly.type
_entity_poly.pdbx_seq_one_letter_code
_entity_poly.pdbx_strand_id
1 'polypeptide(L)'
;MARFSVFGCLAVVLVSAKILTFAREQIVIDGFCRYGIVLVKGNYSFSLDKAIEVCGLLNYTLATSEELEQAYNVGYETCRYGWTADGKYVIPRHKPQDTCAKGQIGLLIYESQQNKSFDAYCFNSS
;
A
#
# COMPACT_ATOMS: atom_id res chain seq x y z
N MET A 1 -30.60 -53.88 -24.35
CA MET A 1 -29.18 -53.97 -23.93
C MET A 1 -28.59 -52.57 -24.12
N ALA A 2 -28.11 -51.80 -23.15
CA ALA A 2 -27.99 -51.90 -21.70
C ALA A 2 -28.22 -50.49 -21.09
N ARG A 3 -28.70 -50.44 -19.83
CA ARG A 3 -29.09 -49.23 -19.10
C ARG A 3 -27.87 -48.64 -18.39
N PHE A 4 -27.66 -47.32 -18.48
CA PHE A 4 -26.65 -46.60 -17.72
C PHE A 4 -27.09 -46.48 -16.25
N SER A 5 -26.29 -47.06 -15.34
CA SER A 5 -26.48 -46.94 -13.90
C SER A 5 -25.51 -45.91 -13.34
N VAL A 6 -26.04 -44.78 -12.89
CA VAL A 6 -25.33 -43.72 -12.17
C VAL A 6 -25.58 -43.94 -10.69
N PHE A 7 -24.66 -44.59 -9.96
CA PHE A 7 -24.54 -44.50 -8.49
C PHE A 7 -23.25 -45.19 -8.05
N GLY A 8 -22.40 -44.51 -7.28
CA GLY A 8 -21.47 -45.21 -6.39
C GLY A 8 -20.05 -44.66 -6.24
N CYS A 9 -19.87 -43.40 -5.83
CA CYS A 9 -18.89 -43.09 -4.80
C CYS A 9 -19.29 -41.79 -4.09
N LEU A 10 -20.33 -41.89 -3.25
CA LEU A 10 -20.65 -40.89 -2.24
C LEU A 10 -19.53 -40.90 -1.19
N ALA A 11 -18.56 -40.01 -1.35
CA ALA A 11 -17.78 -39.49 -0.23
C ALA A 11 -18.24 -38.06 0.00
N VAL A 12 -19.24 -37.93 0.88
CA VAL A 12 -19.60 -36.69 1.53
C VAL A 12 -18.42 -36.28 2.40
N VAL A 13 -17.63 -35.32 1.94
CA VAL A 13 -17.13 -34.28 2.84
C VAL A 13 -17.22 -32.97 2.08
N LEU A 14 -18.12 -32.12 2.57
CA LEU A 14 -18.22 -30.71 2.27
C LEU A 14 -16.82 -30.10 2.32
N VAL A 15 -16.15 -29.94 1.17
CA VAL A 15 -15.09 -28.93 1.07
C VAL A 15 -15.83 -27.62 1.08
N SER A 16 -16.06 -27.20 2.33
CA SER A 16 -16.62 -25.96 2.81
C SER A 16 -16.40 -24.81 1.84
N ALA A 17 -17.37 -23.89 1.81
CA ALA A 17 -17.33 -22.55 1.23
C ALA A 17 -16.14 -21.69 1.77
N LYS A 18 -14.92 -22.19 1.60
CA LYS A 18 -13.61 -21.64 1.94
C LYS A 18 -12.78 -21.37 0.69
N ILE A 19 -13.42 -21.39 -0.49
CA ILE A 19 -12.91 -20.72 -1.70
C ILE A 19 -13.67 -19.37 -1.86
N LEU A 20 -14.17 -18.80 -0.76
CA LEU A 20 -14.75 -17.46 -0.67
C LEU A 20 -14.09 -16.64 0.44
N THR A 21 -12.80 -16.85 0.67
CA THR A 21 -12.02 -15.99 1.57
C THR A 21 -10.59 -15.88 1.09
N PHE A 22 -10.42 -15.48 -0.17
CA PHE A 22 -9.33 -14.55 -0.49
C PHE A 22 -9.80 -13.15 -0.07
N ALA A 23 -10.07 -12.98 1.23
CA ALA A 23 -9.93 -11.68 1.87
C ALA A 23 -8.43 -11.40 1.96
N ARG A 24 -7.76 -11.31 0.80
CA ARG A 24 -6.54 -10.54 0.73
C ARG A 24 -7.03 -9.13 0.92
N GLU A 25 -6.64 -8.52 2.04
CA GLU A 25 -6.73 -7.10 2.25
C GLU A 25 -6.53 -6.44 0.89
N GLN A 26 -7.60 -5.81 0.41
CA GLN A 26 -7.57 -5.10 -0.85
C GLN A 26 -6.59 -3.95 -0.58
N ILE A 27 -5.31 -4.18 -0.85
CA ILE A 27 -4.33 -3.13 -1.01
C ILE A 27 -4.89 -2.39 -2.20
N VAL A 28 -5.71 -1.38 -1.92
CA VAL A 28 -6.31 -0.54 -2.94
C VAL A 28 -5.13 0.21 -3.54
N ILE A 29 -4.56 -0.35 -4.61
CA ILE A 29 -3.58 0.34 -5.46
C ILE A 29 -4.39 1.44 -6.15
N ASP A 30 -4.65 2.51 -5.41
CA ASP A 30 -5.30 3.69 -5.94
C ASP A 30 -4.28 4.40 -6.83
N GLY A 31 -4.50 4.30 -8.13
CA GLY A 31 -3.86 5.16 -9.12
C GLY A 31 -2.72 4.50 -9.91
N PHE A 32 -2.99 4.32 -11.20
CA PHE A 32 -2.06 4.23 -12.32
C PHE A 32 -0.60 4.58 -12.02
N CYS A 33 0.32 3.76 -12.57
CA CYS A 33 1.78 3.91 -12.62
C CYS A 33 2.31 5.22 -13.26
N ARG A 34 1.59 6.35 -13.18
CA ARG A 34 2.01 7.65 -13.70
C ARG A 34 3.18 8.25 -12.91
N TYR A 35 3.34 7.84 -11.65
CA TYR A 35 4.30 8.45 -10.74
C TYR A 35 5.36 7.48 -10.22
N GLY A 36 5.23 6.18 -10.48
CA GLY A 36 6.07 5.14 -9.87
C GLY A 36 5.86 4.96 -8.34
N ILE A 37 5.11 5.85 -7.69
CA ILE A 37 4.84 5.83 -6.24
C ILE A 37 3.45 5.27 -5.94
N VAL A 38 3.38 4.36 -4.95
CA VAL A 38 2.14 3.80 -4.39
C VAL A 38 2.12 4.03 -2.88
N LEU A 39 1.01 4.56 -2.36
CA LEU A 39 0.80 4.68 -0.91
C LEU A 39 0.13 3.43 -0.35
N VAL A 40 0.82 2.71 0.52
CA VAL A 40 0.27 1.58 1.29
C VAL A 40 -0.18 2.07 2.66
N LYS A 41 -1.50 2.05 2.89
CA LYS A 41 -2.12 2.57 4.12
C LYS A 41 -2.09 1.51 5.22
N GLY A 42 -1.46 1.84 6.34
CA GLY A 42 -1.44 1.02 7.57
C GLY A 42 -2.27 1.61 8.69
N ASN A 43 -3.04 2.69 8.45
CA ASN A 43 -3.70 3.47 9.50
C ASN A 43 -2.71 3.98 10.55
N TYR A 44 -1.55 4.49 10.09
CA TYR A 44 -0.49 4.99 10.97
C TYR A 44 0.01 3.94 11.97
N SER A 45 0.21 2.70 11.51
CA SER A 45 0.69 1.58 12.35
C SER A 45 2.06 1.02 11.94
N PHE A 46 2.64 1.44 10.82
CA PHE A 46 3.92 0.91 10.37
C PHE A 46 5.08 1.62 11.03
N SER A 47 6.04 0.85 11.56
CA SER A 47 7.41 1.31 11.79
C SER A 47 8.17 1.39 10.44
N LEU A 48 9.38 1.96 10.45
CA LEU A 48 10.23 1.97 9.25
C LEU A 48 10.48 0.54 8.72
N ASP A 49 10.86 -0.40 9.59
CA ASP A 49 11.09 -1.79 9.20
C ASP A 49 9.83 -2.45 8.63
N LYS A 50 8.66 -2.16 9.22
CA LYS A 50 7.39 -2.66 8.71
C LYS A 50 7.05 -2.05 7.36
N ALA A 51 7.36 -0.77 7.14
CA ALA A 51 7.17 -0.10 5.87
C ALA A 51 8.01 -0.75 4.75
N ILE A 52 9.27 -1.10 5.04
CA ILE A 52 10.14 -1.85 4.12
C ILE A 52 9.52 -3.21 3.79
N GLU A 53 9.08 -3.94 4.82
CA GLU A 53 8.46 -5.27 4.66
C GLU A 53 7.21 -5.23 3.78
N VAL A 54 6.28 -4.30 4.03
CA VAL A 54 5.01 -4.24 3.28
C VAL A 54 5.20 -3.84 1.81
N CYS A 55 6.18 -2.98 1.49
CA CYS A 55 6.53 -2.70 0.11
C CYS A 55 7.14 -3.94 -0.57
N GLY A 56 8.01 -4.67 0.14
CA GLY A 56 8.60 -5.92 -0.35
C GLY A 56 7.56 -7.01 -0.66
N LEU A 57 6.49 -7.12 0.13
CA LEU A 57 5.37 -8.05 -0.14
C LEU A 57 4.62 -7.75 -1.45
N LEU A 58 4.78 -6.54 -1.99
CA LEU A 58 4.24 -6.11 -3.28
C LEU A 58 5.26 -6.22 -4.43
N ASN A 59 6.46 -6.74 -4.18
CA ASN A 59 7.62 -6.67 -5.08
C ASN A 59 8.04 -5.24 -5.42
N TYR A 60 7.76 -4.29 -4.52
CA TYR A 60 8.18 -2.90 -4.62
C TYR A 60 9.28 -2.62 -3.60
N THR A 61 9.99 -1.50 -3.77
CA THR A 61 10.92 -0.98 -2.77
C THR A 61 10.24 0.11 -1.95
N LEU A 62 10.74 0.40 -0.75
CA LEU A 62 10.35 1.64 -0.07
C LEU A 62 10.88 2.82 -0.89
N ALA A 63 10.05 3.81 -1.17
CA ALA A 63 10.42 4.95 -2.00
C ALA A 63 11.40 5.88 -1.28
N THR A 64 12.39 6.38 -2.00
CA THR A 64 13.29 7.45 -1.55
C THR A 64 12.58 8.80 -1.56
N SER A 65 13.12 9.78 -0.82
CA SER A 65 12.61 11.15 -0.87
C SER A 65 12.79 11.77 -2.26
N GLU A 66 13.83 11.39 -3.00
CA GLU A 66 14.09 11.87 -4.36
C GLU A 66 13.04 11.34 -5.35
N GLU A 67 12.71 10.05 -5.32
CA GLU A 67 11.63 9.48 -6.16
C GLU A 67 10.27 10.13 -5.85
N LEU A 68 10.01 10.41 -4.57
CA LEU A 68 8.82 11.14 -4.14
C LEU A 68 8.81 12.61 -4.60
N GLU A 69 9.96 13.26 -4.66
CA GLU A 69 10.09 14.62 -5.22
C GLU A 69 9.81 14.63 -6.71
N GLN A 70 10.33 13.66 -7.46
CA GLN A 70 10.01 13.50 -8.88
C GLN A 70 8.51 13.28 -9.10
N ALA A 71 7.90 12.38 -8.32
CA ALA A 71 6.47 12.13 -8.35
C ALA A 71 5.64 13.38 -7.99
N TYR A 72 6.06 14.12 -6.97
CA TYR A 72 5.44 15.38 -6.57
C TYR A 72 5.49 16.40 -7.72
N ASN A 73 6.62 16.56 -8.39
CA ASN A 73 6.78 17.53 -9.47
C ASN A 73 5.84 17.30 -10.67
N VAL A 74 5.31 16.08 -10.83
CA VAL A 74 4.34 15.74 -11.87
C VAL A 74 2.89 15.62 -11.36
N GLY A 75 2.63 15.99 -10.10
CA GLY A 75 1.27 16.13 -9.56
C GLY A 75 0.86 15.13 -8.49
N TYR A 76 1.78 14.31 -7.97
CA TYR A 76 1.46 13.37 -6.89
C TYR A 76 1.26 14.11 -5.56
N GLU A 77 0.05 14.01 -5.00
CA GLU A 77 -0.25 14.47 -3.64
C GLU A 77 -1.08 13.45 -2.86
N THR A 78 -0.93 13.47 -1.53
CA THR A 78 -1.77 12.69 -0.62
C THR A 78 -2.13 13.52 0.62
N CYS A 79 -3.01 13.00 1.47
CA CYS A 79 -3.28 13.57 2.80
C CYS A 79 -2.84 12.59 3.90
N ARG A 80 -1.68 11.95 3.73
CA ARG A 80 -1.16 10.93 4.65
C ARG A 80 0.34 11.09 4.83
N TYR A 81 0.80 10.95 6.08
CA TYR A 81 2.22 10.80 6.37
C TYR A 81 2.64 9.37 6.07
N GLY A 82 3.74 9.22 5.33
CA GLY A 82 4.29 7.91 4.99
C GLY A 82 5.80 7.88 5.08
N TRP A 83 6.33 6.70 5.41
CA TRP A 83 7.77 6.42 5.46
C TRP A 83 8.42 6.45 4.09
N THR A 84 9.71 6.80 4.11
CA THR A 84 10.64 6.79 2.97
C THR A 84 11.87 5.97 3.31
N ALA A 85 12.59 5.51 2.27
CA ALA A 85 13.82 4.72 2.40
C ALA A 85 14.93 5.46 3.17
N ASP A 86 14.91 6.79 3.17
CA ASP A 86 15.87 7.63 3.90
C ASP A 86 15.62 7.64 5.43
N GLY A 87 14.66 6.85 5.91
CA GLY A 87 14.25 6.84 7.31
C GLY A 87 13.51 8.11 7.73
N LYS A 88 13.02 8.89 6.77
CA LYS A 88 12.19 10.09 6.99
C LYS A 88 10.73 9.78 6.74
N TYR A 89 9.84 10.65 7.19
CA TYR A 89 8.43 10.61 6.81
C TYR A 89 8.03 11.88 6.08
N VAL A 90 7.15 11.72 5.09
CA VAL A 90 6.78 12.81 4.21
C VAL A 90 5.28 12.90 4.00
N ILE A 91 4.81 14.07 3.57
CA ILE A 91 3.46 14.29 3.06
C ILE A 91 3.52 15.23 1.84
N PRO A 92 3.23 14.74 0.61
CA PRO A 92 3.20 15.57 -0.58
C PRO A 92 1.86 16.30 -0.70
N ARG A 93 1.87 17.65 -0.79
CA ARG A 93 0.68 18.50 -0.89
C ARG A 93 0.79 19.50 -2.05
N HIS A 94 -0.16 19.48 -2.99
CA HIS A 94 -0.28 20.53 -4.00
C HIS A 94 -1.34 21.56 -3.64
N LYS A 95 -2.37 21.16 -2.89
CA LYS A 95 -3.47 22.03 -2.51
C LYS A 95 -3.49 22.27 -0.99
N PRO A 96 -3.73 23.50 -0.54
CA PRO A 96 -3.91 23.76 0.88
C PRO A 96 -5.16 23.03 1.37
N GLN A 97 -5.03 22.34 2.50
CA GLN A 97 -6.15 21.69 3.17
C GLN A 97 -5.88 21.65 4.68
N ASP A 98 -6.75 22.22 5.49
CA ASP A 98 -6.50 22.42 6.92
C ASP A 98 -6.33 21.08 7.68
N THR A 99 -7.00 20.04 7.22
CA THR A 99 -6.89 18.68 7.78
C THR A 99 -5.63 17.94 7.33
N CYS A 100 -4.89 18.44 6.34
CA CYS A 100 -3.69 17.83 5.79
C CYS A 100 -2.49 18.75 5.99
N ALA A 101 -1.55 18.37 6.86
CA ALA A 101 -0.39 19.20 7.18
C ALA A 101 -0.73 20.66 7.56
N LYS A 102 -1.89 20.90 8.19
CA LYS A 102 -2.34 22.24 8.64
C LYS A 102 -2.34 23.28 7.50
N GLY A 103 -2.74 22.88 6.29
CA GLY A 103 -2.83 23.78 5.14
C GLY A 103 -1.51 24.03 4.41
N GLN A 104 -0.39 23.44 4.86
CA GLN A 104 0.90 23.59 4.18
C GLN A 104 0.90 22.88 2.81
N ILE A 105 1.64 23.47 1.87
CA ILE A 105 1.88 22.95 0.53
C ILE A 105 3.38 22.67 0.32
N GLY A 106 3.70 21.70 -0.53
CA GLY A 106 5.06 21.23 -0.78
C GLY A 106 5.22 19.73 -0.58
N LEU A 107 6.41 19.22 -0.89
CA LEU A 107 6.88 17.93 -0.36
C LEU A 107 7.41 18.19 1.05
N LEU A 108 6.57 17.96 2.06
CA LEU A 108 6.93 18.26 3.45
C LEU A 108 7.67 17.06 4.04
N ILE A 109 8.97 17.21 4.24
CA ILE A 109 9.88 16.17 4.75
C ILE A 109 10.20 16.42 6.22
N TYR A 110 10.09 15.38 7.04
CA TYR A 110 10.36 15.46 8.47
C TYR A 110 11.33 14.36 8.90
N GLU A 111 12.24 14.73 9.80
CA GLU A 111 13.15 13.78 10.43
C GLU A 111 12.38 12.82 11.36
N SER A 112 12.79 11.56 11.35
CA SER A 112 12.17 10.53 12.19
C SER A 112 12.46 10.76 13.68
N GLN A 113 11.45 10.46 14.50
CA GLN A 113 11.57 10.36 15.94
C GLN A 113 11.28 8.91 16.34
N GLN A 114 11.89 8.45 17.43
CA GLN A 114 11.64 7.11 17.95
C GLN A 114 10.14 6.91 18.25
N ASN A 115 9.64 5.69 18.00
CA ASN A 115 8.27 5.25 18.28
C ASN A 115 7.16 6.02 17.54
N LYS A 116 7.45 6.54 16.33
CA LYS A 116 6.42 7.03 15.42
C LYS A 116 5.97 5.93 14.47
N SER A 117 4.71 6.01 14.07
CA SER A 117 4.10 5.07 13.14
C SER A 117 3.40 5.83 12.02
N PHE A 118 3.67 5.43 10.79
CA PHE A 118 3.14 6.08 9.58
C PHE A 118 2.61 5.04 8.59
N ASP A 119 2.12 5.50 7.45
CA ASP A 119 1.89 4.64 6.28
C ASP A 119 3.23 4.42 5.53
N ALA A 120 3.22 3.78 4.35
CA ALA A 120 4.43 3.57 3.55
C ALA A 120 4.27 4.09 2.12
N TYR A 121 5.26 4.82 1.62
CA TYR A 121 5.38 5.10 0.19
C TYR A 121 6.26 4.06 -0.45
N CYS A 122 5.72 3.27 -1.37
CA CYS A 122 6.46 2.26 -2.12
C CYS A 122 6.75 2.77 -3.53
N PHE A 123 7.90 2.40 -4.07
CA PHE A 123 8.29 2.66 -5.44
C PHE A 123 8.25 1.36 -6.25
N ASN A 124 7.56 1.41 -7.38
CA ASN A 124 7.55 0.35 -8.37
C ASN A 124 8.54 0.67 -9.49
N SER A 125 9.60 -0.13 -9.61
CA SER A 125 10.63 0.01 -10.65
C SER A 125 10.29 -0.72 -11.97
N SER A 126 9.14 -1.40 -12.05
CA SER A 126 8.71 -2.21 -13.21
C SER A 126 7.77 -1.47 -14.15
#